data_AF-A0A7M4AG68-F1
#
_entry.id   AF-A0A7M4AG68-F1
#
_cell.length_a   1.000
_cell.length_b   1.000
_cell.length_c   1.000
_cell.angle_alpha   90.00
_cell.angle_beta   90.00
_cell.angle_gamma   90.00
#
_symmetry.space_group_name_H-M   'P 1'
#
loop_
_entity.id
_entity.type
_entity.pdbx_description
1 polymer ?
#
loop_
_entity_poly.entity_id
_entity_poly.type
_entity_poly.pdbx_seq_one_letter_code
_entity_poly.pdbx_strand_id
1 'polypeptide(L)'
;MDYLPMLFDAHAVTLSPTEQFVLDLAIVTVAIVSLIFTNSKFKSKNPGLIFTIIAVLAISGRLLLDPIPNVQPVTFLVIMVGIYFGISYSIAFATIVTLSSNVMLEHGLWSNYQIIGWASIGILAALLRTQFIQNEKLNITNLAIFAAFSGFLFNWIVSLSILHNVDSSFFLIYLLNGVPFDLLHAGGNVAFVAWLANPLSELMNRHTNLTNPEAVPELASN
;
A
#
# COMPACT_ATOMS: atom_id res chain seq x y z
N MET A 1 17.48 42.87 -1.21
CA MET A 1 17.71 41.42 -1.29
C MET A 1 16.50 40.78 -0.65
N ASP A 2 15.66 40.09 -1.41
CA ASP A 2 14.80 39.03 -0.89
C ASP A 2 14.37 38.16 -2.07
N TYR A 3 15.32 37.38 -2.56
CA TYR A 3 15.10 36.33 -3.57
C TYR A 3 14.64 35.01 -2.95
N LEU A 4 14.33 34.99 -1.65
CA LEU A 4 13.92 33.79 -0.92
C LEU A 4 12.59 33.14 -1.41
N PRO A 5 11.59 33.88 -1.94
CA PRO A 5 10.37 33.25 -2.47
C PRO A 5 10.59 32.58 -3.83
N MET A 6 11.62 32.98 -4.58
CA MET A 6 11.86 32.50 -5.96
C MET A 6 12.60 31.16 -6.00
N LEU A 7 13.28 30.77 -4.91
CA LEU A 7 14.03 29.52 -4.82
C LEU A 7 13.13 28.30 -4.52
N PHE A 8 11.91 28.51 -4.01
CA PHE A 8 10.91 27.46 -3.83
C PHE A 8 10.07 27.18 -5.09
N ASP A 9 10.11 28.08 -6.08
CA ASP A 9 9.24 28.04 -7.27
C ASP A 9 9.93 27.39 -8.49
N ALA A 10 11.23 27.07 -8.41
CA ALA A 10 11.99 26.47 -9.51
C ALA A 10 11.61 25.01 -9.81
N HIS A 11 10.80 24.39 -8.95
CA HIS A 11 10.24 23.04 -9.15
C HIS A 11 8.71 23.04 -9.27
N ALA A 12 8.06 24.20 -9.31
CA ALA A 12 6.61 24.32 -9.45
C ALA A 12 6.14 24.24 -10.91
N VAL A 13 6.72 23.33 -11.71
CA VAL A 13 6.07 22.91 -12.96
C VAL A 13 4.94 21.98 -12.55
N THR A 14 3.80 22.58 -12.22
CA THR A 14 2.57 21.84 -11.95
C THR A 14 2.00 21.42 -13.30
N LEU A 15 1.92 20.10 -13.52
CA LEU A 15 1.14 19.57 -14.63
C LEU A 15 -0.31 20.00 -14.43
N SER A 16 -0.99 20.39 -15.50
CA SER A 16 -2.44 20.54 -15.45
C SER A 16 -3.07 19.23 -14.96
N PRO A 17 -4.26 19.25 -14.33
CA PRO A 17 -4.92 18.03 -13.88
C PRO A 17 -5.02 16.94 -14.97
N THR A 18 -5.16 17.36 -16.23
CA THR A 18 -5.17 16.46 -17.39
C THR A 18 -3.80 15.87 -17.71
N GLU A 19 -2.73 16.66 -17.62
CA GLU A 19 -1.37 16.18 -17.87
C GLU A 19 -0.89 15.25 -16.75
N GLN A 20 -1.24 15.57 -15.50
CA GLN A 20 -0.98 14.71 -14.34
C GLN A 20 -1.69 13.36 -14.49
N PHE A 21 -2.98 13.38 -14.84
CA PHE A 21 -3.77 12.17 -15.09
C PHE A 21 -3.18 11.30 -16.21
N VAL A 22 -2.76 11.92 -17.33
CA VAL A 22 -2.15 11.19 -18.46
C VAL A 22 -0.80 10.59 -18.07
N LEU A 23 0.03 11.33 -17.34
CA LEU A 23 1.33 10.83 -16.87
C LEU A 23 1.14 9.65 -15.91
N ASP A 24 0.25 9.79 -14.94
CA ASP A 24 -0.06 8.75 -13.97
C ASP A 24 -0.66 7.50 -14.66
N LEU A 25 -1.51 7.69 -15.67
CA LEU A 25 -2.08 6.59 -16.47
C LEU A 25 -1.00 5.88 -17.29
N ALA A 26 -0.05 6.63 -17.84
CA ALA A 26 1.09 6.07 -18.56
C ALA A 26 1.99 5.27 -17.62
N ILE A 27 2.29 5.79 -16.42
CA ILE A 27 3.11 5.09 -15.41
C ILE A 27 2.42 3.79 -14.98
N VAL A 28 1.11 3.83 -14.71
CA VAL A 28 0.35 2.62 -14.35
C VAL A 28 0.24 1.64 -15.50
N THR A 29 0.06 2.12 -16.73
CA THR A 29 0.07 1.25 -17.91
C THR A 29 1.42 0.56 -18.06
N VAL A 30 2.53 1.30 -17.91
CA VAL A 30 3.89 0.74 -17.96
C VAL A 30 4.12 -0.25 -16.82
N ALA A 31 3.64 0.03 -15.61
CA ALA A 31 3.71 -0.90 -14.48
C ALA A 31 2.91 -2.19 -14.78
N ILE A 32 1.66 -2.08 -15.25
CA ILE A 32 0.79 -3.21 -15.62
C ILE A 32 1.37 -4.00 -16.81
N VAL A 33 1.88 -3.33 -17.82
CA VAL A 33 2.55 -3.95 -18.97
C VAL A 33 3.81 -4.66 -18.52
N SER A 34 4.66 -4.04 -17.69
CA SER A 34 5.87 -4.70 -17.15
C SER A 34 5.51 -5.94 -16.31
N LEU A 35 4.39 -5.91 -15.58
CA LEU A 35 3.84 -7.07 -14.87
C LEU A 35 3.41 -8.19 -15.81
N ILE A 36 2.70 -7.86 -16.91
CA ILE A 36 2.23 -8.82 -17.92
C ILE A 36 3.40 -9.41 -18.74
N PHE A 37 4.38 -8.58 -19.09
CA PHE A 37 5.55 -8.95 -19.91
C PHE A 37 6.73 -9.49 -19.10
N THR A 38 6.61 -9.61 -17.78
CA THR A 38 7.53 -10.41 -16.97
C THR A 38 7.33 -11.88 -17.32
N ASN A 39 7.97 -12.28 -18.42
CA ASN A 39 7.83 -13.58 -19.04
C ASN A 39 8.96 -14.50 -18.54
N SER A 40 8.58 -15.46 -17.71
CA SER A 40 9.04 -16.87 -17.51
C SER A 40 10.48 -17.35 -17.77
N LYS A 41 11.46 -16.54 -18.17
CA LYS A 41 12.79 -17.02 -18.58
C LYS A 41 13.90 -16.90 -17.54
N PHE A 42 13.65 -16.31 -16.38
CA PHE A 42 14.63 -16.28 -15.29
C PHE A 42 14.16 -17.17 -14.13
N LYS A 43 14.80 -18.34 -14.00
CA LYS A 43 14.64 -19.30 -12.89
C LYS A 43 15.10 -18.73 -11.52
N SER A 44 15.56 -17.48 -11.45
CA SER A 44 15.93 -16.83 -10.19
C SER A 44 14.74 -16.09 -9.59
N LYS A 45 14.29 -16.51 -8.40
CA LYS A 45 13.31 -15.79 -7.59
C LYS A 45 13.96 -14.48 -7.10
N ASN A 46 13.52 -13.33 -7.63
CA ASN A 46 13.99 -12.02 -7.19
C ASN A 46 12.88 -11.28 -6.42
N PRO A 47 12.75 -11.51 -5.10
CA PRO A 47 11.71 -10.86 -4.29
C PRO A 47 11.86 -9.33 -4.27
N GLY A 48 13.08 -8.80 -4.36
CA GLY A 48 13.32 -7.35 -4.37
C GLY A 48 12.72 -6.66 -5.61
N LEU A 49 12.80 -7.29 -6.78
CA LEU A 49 12.20 -6.76 -8.01
C LEU A 49 10.67 -6.68 -7.89
N ILE A 50 10.02 -7.78 -7.47
CA ILE A 50 8.55 -7.79 -7.30
C ILE A 50 8.13 -6.77 -6.24
N PHE A 51 8.84 -6.70 -5.10
CA PHE A 51 8.57 -5.70 -4.08
C PHE A 51 8.62 -4.27 -4.65
N THR A 52 9.63 -3.97 -5.46
CA THR A 52 9.78 -2.66 -6.10
C THR A 52 8.62 -2.36 -7.04
N ILE A 53 8.20 -3.32 -7.85
CA ILE A 53 7.06 -3.15 -8.77
C ILE A 53 5.77 -2.88 -7.98
N ILE A 54 5.55 -3.60 -6.87
CA ILE A 54 4.37 -3.40 -6.02
C ILE A 54 4.38 -2.04 -5.33
N ALA A 55 5.56 -1.56 -4.90
CA ALA A 55 5.72 -0.21 -4.36
C ALA A 55 5.41 0.87 -5.41
N VAL A 56 5.93 0.72 -6.63
CA VAL A 56 5.62 1.64 -7.74
C VAL A 56 4.13 1.63 -8.06
N LEU A 57 3.50 0.45 -8.15
CA LEU A 57 2.06 0.32 -8.37
C LEU A 57 1.24 1.03 -7.29
N ALA A 58 1.66 0.95 -6.03
CA ALA A 58 0.99 1.61 -4.92
C ALA A 58 1.12 3.13 -4.98
N ILE A 59 2.33 3.63 -5.27
CA ILE A 59 2.59 5.07 -5.43
C ILE A 59 1.76 5.60 -6.59
N SER A 60 1.87 5.02 -7.78
CA SER A 60 1.16 5.47 -8.97
C SER A 60 -0.34 5.33 -8.84
N GLY A 61 -0.82 4.24 -8.24
CA GLY A 61 -2.25 4.06 -7.96
C GLY A 61 -2.80 5.06 -6.94
N ARG A 62 -2.00 5.44 -5.94
CA ARG A 62 -2.35 6.50 -4.98
C ARG A 62 -2.46 7.86 -5.67
N LEU A 63 -1.54 8.20 -6.55
CA LEU A 63 -1.56 9.46 -7.31
C LEU A 63 -2.71 9.49 -8.33
N LEU A 64 -2.87 8.41 -9.12
CA LEU A 64 -3.95 8.29 -10.11
C LEU A 64 -5.35 8.47 -9.53
N LEU A 65 -5.56 7.89 -8.36
CA LEU A 65 -6.87 7.84 -7.72
C LEU A 65 -7.04 8.91 -6.65
N ASP A 66 -6.08 9.84 -6.53
CA ASP A 66 -6.18 11.00 -5.64
C ASP A 66 -7.49 11.80 -5.82
N PRO A 67 -8.02 11.99 -7.06
CA PRO A 67 -9.32 12.65 -7.24
C PRO A 67 -10.52 11.89 -6.65
N ILE A 68 -10.38 10.61 -6.31
CA ILE A 68 -11.43 9.79 -5.71
C ILE A 68 -11.16 9.68 -4.20
N PRO A 69 -11.97 10.33 -3.35
CA PRO A 69 -11.68 10.39 -1.91
C PRO A 69 -11.50 9.02 -1.28
N ASN A 70 -10.33 8.80 -0.66
CA ASN A 70 -9.97 7.59 0.09
C ASN A 70 -10.10 6.24 -0.67
N VAL A 71 -10.16 6.25 -2.00
CA VAL A 71 -10.14 5.00 -2.80
C VAL A 71 -8.77 4.85 -3.46
N GLN A 72 -7.82 4.23 -2.74
CA GLN A 72 -6.45 4.03 -3.21
C GLN A 72 -6.00 2.58 -2.93
N PRO A 73 -5.12 1.99 -3.78
CA PRO A 73 -4.78 0.58 -3.65
C PRO A 73 -3.77 0.29 -2.53
N VAL A 74 -3.24 1.31 -1.85
CA VAL A 74 -2.13 1.17 -0.90
C VAL A 74 -2.44 0.20 0.24
N THR A 75 -3.64 0.30 0.84
CA THR A 75 -4.05 -0.58 1.94
C THR A 75 -4.15 -2.03 1.48
N PHE A 76 -4.79 -2.29 0.35
CA PHE A 76 -4.82 -3.62 -0.26
C PHE A 76 -3.40 -4.16 -0.54
N LEU A 77 -2.53 -3.35 -1.14
CA LEU A 77 -1.18 -3.77 -1.53
C LEU A 77 -0.29 -4.03 -0.31
N VAL A 78 -0.39 -3.23 0.77
CA VAL A 78 0.39 -3.48 1.99
C VAL A 78 -0.06 -4.76 2.72
N ILE A 79 -1.35 -5.13 2.62
CA ILE A 79 -1.85 -6.42 3.11
C ILE A 79 -1.19 -7.57 2.33
N MET A 80 -1.18 -7.48 1.00
CA MET A 80 -0.52 -8.48 0.15
C MET A 80 0.99 -8.55 0.45
N VAL A 81 1.67 -7.40 0.60
CA VAL A 81 3.08 -7.38 1.02
C VAL A 81 3.28 -8.08 2.36
N GLY A 82 2.41 -7.86 3.35
CA GLY A 82 2.47 -8.56 4.63
C GLY A 82 2.33 -10.07 4.49
N ILE A 83 1.37 -10.54 3.69
CA ILE A 83 1.11 -11.97 3.48
C ILE A 83 2.30 -12.69 2.80
N TYR A 84 2.94 -12.06 1.81
CA TYR A 84 3.95 -12.70 0.94
C TYR A 84 5.40 -12.33 1.25
N PHE A 85 5.66 -11.21 1.92
CA PHE A 85 7.02 -10.73 2.22
C PHE A 85 7.28 -10.55 3.73
N GLY A 86 6.21 -10.48 4.54
CA GLY A 86 6.30 -10.40 6.00
C GLY A 86 6.54 -8.99 6.55
N ILE A 87 6.74 -8.93 7.86
CA ILE A 87 6.73 -7.70 8.67
C ILE A 87 7.71 -6.63 8.17
N SER A 88 8.98 -6.99 7.97
CA SER A 88 10.01 -6.01 7.60
C SER A 88 9.71 -5.31 6.27
N TYR A 89 9.19 -6.06 5.29
CA TYR A 89 8.79 -5.51 4.00
C TYR A 89 7.52 -4.66 4.10
N SER A 90 6.57 -4.99 4.98
CA SER A 90 5.40 -4.14 5.24
C SER A 90 5.78 -2.76 5.79
N ILE A 91 6.71 -2.71 6.74
CA ILE A 91 7.19 -1.43 7.32
C ILE A 91 7.93 -0.61 6.26
N ALA A 92 8.81 -1.27 5.48
CA ALA A 92 9.54 -0.62 4.41
C ALA A 92 8.58 -0.08 3.33
N PHE A 93 7.59 -0.88 2.92
CA PHE A 93 6.59 -0.50 1.94
C PHE A 93 5.78 0.72 2.40
N ALA A 94 5.25 0.69 3.63
CA ALA A 94 4.48 1.81 4.17
C ALA A 94 5.29 3.11 4.18
N THR A 95 6.55 3.04 4.61
CA THR A 95 7.47 4.19 4.62
C THR A 95 7.75 4.71 3.21
N ILE A 96 8.18 3.83 2.29
CA ILE A 96 8.56 4.19 0.92
C ILE A 96 7.37 4.79 0.17
N VAL A 97 6.22 4.13 0.21
CA VAL A 97 5.02 4.58 -0.51
C VAL A 97 4.56 5.92 0.03
N THR A 98 4.49 6.09 1.36
CA THR A 98 4.06 7.36 1.97
C THR A 98 4.99 8.50 1.60
N LEU A 99 6.29 8.36 1.86
CA LEU A 99 7.25 9.44 1.64
C LEU A 99 7.36 9.80 0.16
N SER A 100 7.38 8.80 -0.73
CA SER A 100 7.54 9.04 -2.18
C SER A 100 6.30 9.70 -2.78
N SER A 101 5.10 9.24 -2.43
CA SER A 101 3.86 9.85 -2.95
C SER A 101 3.61 11.24 -2.34
N ASN A 102 3.97 11.46 -1.06
CA ASN A 102 3.87 12.78 -0.42
C ASN A 102 4.94 13.79 -0.88
N VAL A 103 5.78 13.46 -1.86
CA VAL A 103 6.55 14.49 -2.59
C VAL A 103 5.64 15.22 -3.58
N MET A 104 4.70 14.50 -4.20
CA MET A 104 3.73 15.05 -5.15
C MET A 104 2.42 15.45 -4.44
N LEU A 105 2.05 14.72 -3.39
CA LEU A 105 0.95 15.06 -2.49
C LEU A 105 1.46 15.90 -1.33
N GLU A 106 0.55 16.38 -0.49
CA GLU A 106 0.92 17.14 0.71
C GLU A 106 1.58 16.26 1.79
N HIS A 107 2.54 16.84 2.51
CA HIS A 107 3.25 16.22 3.62
C HIS A 107 3.00 16.99 4.93
N GLY A 108 2.90 16.28 6.05
CA GLY A 108 2.71 16.89 7.36
C GLY A 108 2.67 15.87 8.49
N LEU A 109 2.24 16.27 9.69
CA LEU A 109 2.25 15.39 10.87
C LEU A 109 1.43 14.10 10.65
N TRP A 110 0.34 14.19 9.89
CA TRP A 110 -0.49 13.05 9.52
C TRP A 110 0.28 12.00 8.71
N SER A 111 1.34 12.37 7.99
CA SER A 111 2.18 11.43 7.22
C SER A 111 2.83 10.38 8.12
N ASN A 112 3.22 10.74 9.35
CA ASN A 112 3.73 9.78 10.32
C ASN A 112 2.65 8.75 10.71
N TYR A 113 1.41 9.21 10.88
CA TYR A 113 0.29 8.34 11.18
C TYR A 113 -0.13 7.47 9.98
N GLN A 114 0.07 7.95 8.74
CA GLN A 114 -0.11 7.11 7.54
C GLN A 114 0.90 5.96 7.52
N ILE A 115 2.19 6.24 7.80
CA ILE A 115 3.22 5.21 7.89
C ILE A 115 2.86 4.20 8.98
N ILE A 116 2.50 4.67 10.19
CA ILE A 116 2.11 3.80 11.31
C ILE A 116 0.89 2.96 10.92
N GLY A 117 -0.16 3.57 10.37
CA GLY A 117 -1.39 2.88 10.00
C GLY A 117 -1.16 1.77 8.98
N TRP A 118 -0.49 2.06 7.87
CA TRP A 118 -0.20 1.05 6.85
C TRP A 118 0.80 -0.01 7.33
N ALA A 119 1.82 0.38 8.10
CA ALA A 119 2.76 -0.58 8.68
C ALA A 119 2.03 -1.54 9.64
N SER A 120 1.16 -1.03 10.52
CA SER A 120 0.34 -1.85 11.42
C SER A 120 -0.53 -2.84 10.66
N ILE A 121 -1.21 -2.40 9.61
CA ILE A 121 -2.05 -3.27 8.77
C ILE A 121 -1.20 -4.37 8.11
N GLY A 122 -0.07 -4.02 7.53
CA GLY A 122 0.82 -5.01 6.90
C GLY A 122 1.47 -5.97 7.91
N ILE A 123 1.73 -5.54 9.15
CA ILE A 123 2.19 -6.40 10.25
C ILE A 123 1.09 -7.38 10.64
N LEU A 124 -0.14 -6.90 10.84
CA LEU A 124 -1.29 -7.76 11.16
C LEU A 124 -1.53 -8.78 10.05
N ALA A 125 -1.45 -8.37 8.78
CA ALA A 125 -1.57 -9.26 7.64
C ALA A 125 -0.50 -10.37 7.64
N ALA A 126 0.75 -10.03 7.97
CA ALA A 126 1.84 -10.98 8.07
C ALA A 126 1.64 -11.98 9.23
N LEU A 127 1.21 -11.50 10.40
CA LEU A 127 0.95 -12.34 11.58
C LEU A 127 -0.25 -13.28 11.37
N LEU A 128 -1.26 -12.80 10.64
CA LEU A 128 -2.48 -13.56 10.33
C LEU A 128 -2.41 -14.32 9.01
N ARG A 129 -1.21 -14.49 8.42
CA ARG A 129 -1.00 -15.12 7.10
C ARG A 129 -1.76 -16.44 6.91
N THR A 130 -1.78 -17.29 7.93
CA THR A 130 -2.45 -18.61 7.89
C THR A 130 -3.97 -18.52 7.76
N GLN A 131 -4.57 -17.38 8.09
CA GLN A 131 -6.00 -17.12 7.88
C GLN A 131 -6.30 -16.78 6.41
N PHE A 132 -5.32 -16.26 5.67
CA PHE A 132 -5.46 -15.85 4.28
C PHE A 132 -4.99 -16.90 3.28
N ILE A 133 -4.01 -17.74 3.64
CA ILE A 133 -3.52 -18.82 2.76
C ILE A 133 -3.98 -20.16 3.33
N GLN A 134 -4.86 -20.86 2.60
CA GLN A 134 -5.39 -22.17 2.96
C GLN A 134 -5.17 -23.13 1.79
N ASN A 135 -4.52 -24.28 2.03
CA ASN A 135 -4.18 -25.26 0.99
C ASN A 135 -3.46 -24.62 -0.22
N GLU A 136 -2.47 -23.77 0.06
CA GLU A 136 -1.71 -22.98 -0.92
C GLU A 136 -2.52 -22.02 -1.80
N LYS A 137 -3.79 -21.76 -1.43
CA LYS A 137 -4.67 -20.84 -2.14
C LYS A 137 -5.04 -19.66 -1.28
N LEU A 138 -5.18 -18.50 -1.92
CA LEU A 138 -5.63 -17.28 -1.27
C LEU A 138 -7.13 -17.36 -0.98
N ASN A 139 -7.51 -17.20 0.28
CA ASN A 139 -8.89 -17.09 0.72
C ASN A 139 -9.37 -15.64 0.51
N ILE A 140 -10.04 -15.42 -0.62
CA ILE A 140 -10.55 -14.12 -1.05
C ILE A 140 -11.56 -13.54 -0.06
N THR A 141 -12.40 -14.37 0.56
CA THR A 141 -13.40 -13.90 1.53
C THR A 141 -12.75 -13.32 2.77
N ASN A 142 -11.80 -14.05 3.39
CA ASN A 142 -11.08 -13.57 4.57
C ASN A 142 -10.27 -12.32 4.24
N LEU A 143 -9.65 -12.29 3.07
CA LEU A 143 -8.89 -11.13 2.61
C LEU A 143 -9.79 -9.91 2.40
N ALA A 144 -10.96 -10.06 1.78
CA ALA A 144 -11.91 -8.96 1.56
C ALA A 144 -12.44 -8.39 2.89
N ILE A 145 -12.79 -9.25 3.85
CA ILE A 145 -13.24 -8.83 5.19
C ILE A 145 -12.13 -8.05 5.89
N PHE A 146 -10.90 -8.58 5.87
CA PHE A 146 -9.76 -7.91 6.50
C PHE A 146 -9.40 -6.59 5.81
N ALA A 147 -9.48 -6.52 4.48
CA ALA A 147 -9.21 -5.31 3.72
C ALA A 147 -10.26 -4.23 3.95
N ALA A 148 -11.54 -4.60 4.10
CA ALA A 148 -12.61 -3.69 4.50
C ALA A 148 -12.35 -3.10 5.89
N PHE A 149 -12.07 -3.96 6.88
CA PHE A 149 -11.73 -3.54 8.24
C PHE A 149 -10.49 -2.64 8.28
N SER A 150 -9.48 -2.96 7.47
CA SER A 150 -8.24 -2.18 7.37
C SER A 150 -8.46 -0.76 6.88
N GLY A 151 -9.50 -0.51 6.06
CA GLY A 151 -9.88 0.85 5.65
C GLY A 151 -10.25 1.74 6.84
N PHE A 152 -11.09 1.21 7.74
CA PHE A 152 -11.46 1.89 9.00
C PHE A 152 -10.24 2.04 9.92
N LEU A 153 -9.50 0.95 10.15
CA LEU A 153 -8.33 0.96 11.03
C LEU A 153 -7.31 2.01 10.60
N PHE A 154 -7.01 2.09 9.29
CA PHE A 154 -6.11 3.09 8.75
C PHE A 154 -6.61 4.50 9.03
N ASN A 155 -7.86 4.80 8.64
CA ASN A 155 -8.42 6.14 8.78
C ASN A 155 -8.46 6.60 10.24
N TRP A 156 -8.79 5.71 11.17
CA TRP A 156 -8.84 6.03 12.59
C TRP A 156 -7.45 6.27 13.19
N ILE A 157 -6.44 5.49 12.78
CA ILE A 157 -5.04 5.76 13.16
C ILE A 157 -4.60 7.12 12.63
N VAL A 158 -4.87 7.43 11.36
CA VAL A 158 -4.54 8.75 10.77
C VAL A 158 -5.28 9.89 11.47
N SER A 159 -6.53 9.67 11.86
CA SER A 159 -7.36 10.66 12.57
C SER A 159 -6.77 11.07 13.93
N LEU A 160 -5.95 10.22 14.57
CA LEU A 160 -5.27 10.59 15.82
C LEU A 160 -4.36 11.82 15.65
N SER A 161 -3.91 12.11 14.42
CA SER A 161 -3.07 13.27 14.13
C SER A 161 -3.74 14.62 14.47
N ILE A 162 -5.08 14.70 14.48
CA ILE A 162 -5.77 15.96 14.78
C ILE A 162 -5.62 16.37 16.25
N LEU A 163 -5.38 15.42 17.15
CA LEU A 163 -5.28 15.65 18.60
C LEU A 163 -4.08 16.52 19.00
N HIS A 164 -3.16 16.77 18.06
CA HIS A 164 -2.06 17.71 18.24
C HIS A 164 -2.49 19.17 18.11
N ASN A 165 -3.61 19.43 17.44
CA ASN A 165 -4.08 20.78 17.12
C ASN A 165 -5.50 21.07 17.64
N VAL A 166 -6.25 20.02 17.98
CA VAL A 166 -7.66 20.10 18.37
C VAL A 166 -7.86 19.41 19.72
N ASP A 167 -8.69 20.00 20.56
CA ASP A 167 -9.07 19.41 21.86
C ASP A 167 -9.73 18.04 21.67
N SER A 168 -9.43 17.12 22.59
CA SER A 168 -9.89 15.72 22.51
C SER A 168 -11.40 15.57 22.57
N SER A 169 -12.13 16.56 23.11
CA SER A 169 -13.60 16.57 23.12
C SER A 169 -14.23 16.56 21.71
N PHE A 170 -13.52 17.06 20.69
CA PHE A 170 -14.00 17.06 19.31
C PHE A 170 -13.69 15.77 18.54
N PHE A 171 -12.85 14.88 19.10
CA PHE A 171 -12.36 13.71 18.39
C PHE A 171 -13.47 12.76 17.92
N LEU A 172 -14.46 12.51 18.78
CA LEU A 172 -15.59 11.64 18.42
C LEU A 172 -16.41 12.24 17.27
N ILE A 173 -16.66 13.55 17.29
CA ILE A 173 -17.39 14.24 16.22
C ILE A 173 -16.61 14.19 14.91
N TYR A 174 -15.28 14.35 14.97
CA TYR A 174 -14.41 14.21 13.80
C TYR A 174 -14.50 12.80 13.20
N LEU A 175 -14.40 11.74 14.02
CA LEU A 175 -14.54 10.36 13.55
C LEU A 175 -15.91 10.10 12.91
N LEU A 176 -17.00 10.58 13.52
CA LEU A 176 -18.34 10.40 12.97
C LEU A 176 -18.51 11.09 11.60
N ASN A 177 -17.93 12.27 11.41
CA ASN A 177 -17.91 12.94 10.11
C ASN A 177 -16.99 12.24 9.09
N GLY A 178 -16.03 11.45 9.54
CA GLY A 178 -15.12 10.65 8.71
C GLY A 178 -15.76 9.37 8.13
N VAL A 179 -16.87 8.89 8.70
CA VAL A 179 -17.50 7.60 8.33
C VAL A 179 -17.78 7.44 6.83
N PRO A 180 -18.27 8.44 6.07
CA PRO A 180 -18.44 8.29 4.62
C PRO A 180 -17.12 7.95 3.90
N PHE A 181 -16.02 8.55 4.33
CA PHE A 181 -14.70 8.28 3.78
C PHE A 181 -14.13 6.93 4.23
N ASP A 182 -14.46 6.48 5.45
CA ASP A 182 -14.14 5.12 5.92
C ASP A 182 -14.84 4.06 5.06
N LEU A 183 -16.11 4.29 4.74
CA LEU A 183 -16.91 3.41 3.88
C LEU A 183 -16.36 3.36 2.45
N LEU A 184 -15.97 4.51 1.89
CA LEU A 184 -15.32 4.57 0.57
C LEU A 184 -14.00 3.78 0.57
N HIS A 185 -13.18 3.95 1.61
CA HIS A 185 -11.92 3.21 1.73
C HIS A 185 -12.16 1.71 1.84
N ALA A 186 -13.08 1.29 2.70
CA ALA A 186 -13.43 -0.12 2.86
C ALA A 186 -13.97 -0.73 1.55
N GLY A 187 -14.88 -0.04 0.87
CA GLY A 187 -15.44 -0.48 -0.42
C GLY A 187 -14.39 -0.56 -1.52
N GLY A 188 -13.51 0.43 -1.62
CA GLY A 188 -12.38 0.44 -2.54
C GLY A 188 -11.45 -0.74 -2.33
N ASN A 189 -11.09 -1.03 -1.08
CA ASN A 189 -10.25 -2.18 -0.72
C ASN A 189 -10.91 -3.52 -1.10
N VAL A 190 -12.22 -3.69 -0.87
CA VAL A 190 -12.95 -4.88 -1.30
C VAL A 190 -12.94 -5.02 -2.83
N ALA A 191 -13.11 -3.92 -3.55
CA ALA A 191 -13.05 -3.91 -5.02
C ALA A 191 -11.65 -4.31 -5.54
N PHE A 192 -10.58 -3.77 -4.95
CA PHE A 192 -9.21 -4.18 -5.28
C PHE A 192 -8.95 -5.66 -4.96
N VAL A 193 -9.45 -6.18 -3.85
CA VAL A 193 -9.36 -7.61 -3.55
C VAL A 193 -10.07 -8.44 -4.63
N ALA A 194 -11.30 -8.08 -5.00
CA ALA A 194 -12.08 -8.81 -5.99
C ALA A 194 -11.39 -8.87 -7.37
N TRP A 195 -10.76 -7.78 -7.81
CA TRP A 195 -10.16 -7.69 -9.14
C TRP A 195 -8.68 -8.08 -9.21
N LEU A 196 -7.89 -7.80 -8.16
CA LEU A 196 -6.44 -7.85 -8.24
C LEU A 196 -5.79 -8.91 -7.33
N ALA A 197 -6.49 -9.45 -6.33
CA ALA A 197 -5.88 -10.34 -5.35
C ALA A 197 -5.30 -11.63 -5.97
N ASN A 198 -6.07 -12.31 -6.82
CA ASN A 198 -5.62 -13.54 -7.47
C ASN A 198 -4.40 -13.35 -8.40
N PRO A 199 -4.41 -12.41 -9.38
CA PRO A 199 -3.24 -12.23 -10.25
C PRO A 199 -2.00 -11.76 -9.47
N LEU A 200 -2.16 -10.91 -8.45
CA LEU A 200 -1.03 -10.49 -7.62
C LEU A 200 -0.51 -11.61 -6.72
N SER A 201 -1.39 -12.44 -6.16
CA SER A 201 -1.01 -13.64 -5.40
C SER A 201 -0.15 -14.57 -6.24
N GLU A 202 -0.58 -14.87 -7.46
CA GLU A 202 0.15 -15.75 -8.36
C GLU A 202 1.54 -15.18 -8.71
N LEU A 203 1.60 -13.88 -9.00
CA LEU A 203 2.86 -13.18 -9.26
C LEU A 203 3.80 -13.24 -8.05
N MET A 204 3.32 -12.90 -6.86
CA MET A 204 4.12 -12.85 -5.64
C MET A 204 4.60 -14.26 -5.26
N ASN A 205 3.70 -15.25 -5.26
CA ASN A 205 4.01 -16.62 -4.88
C ASN A 205 5.11 -17.25 -5.75
N ARG A 206 5.13 -16.95 -7.07
CA ARG A 206 6.19 -17.42 -7.97
C ARG A 206 7.59 -16.91 -7.60
N HIS A 207 7.68 -15.74 -6.97
CA HIS A 207 8.94 -15.03 -6.73
C HIS A 207 9.32 -14.94 -5.24
N THR A 208 8.43 -15.36 -4.34
CA THR A 208 8.69 -15.49 -2.90
C THR A 208 8.86 -16.96 -2.50
N ASN A 209 9.79 -17.27 -1.60
CA ASN A 209 10.11 -18.66 -1.19
C ASN A 209 9.32 -19.16 0.03
N LEU A 210 8.30 -18.43 0.50
CA LEU A 210 7.70 -18.66 1.82
C LEU A 210 6.77 -19.88 1.92
N THR A 211 6.69 -20.73 0.90
CA THR A 211 5.99 -22.03 0.95
C THR A 211 6.93 -23.23 1.12
N ASN A 212 8.26 -23.06 1.18
CA ASN A 212 9.18 -24.15 1.54
C ASN A 212 9.49 -24.14 3.05
N PRO A 213 9.06 -25.16 3.82
CA PRO A 213 9.50 -25.35 5.20
C PRO A 213 10.98 -25.80 5.33
N GLU A 214 11.67 -26.08 4.21
CA GLU A 214 13.03 -26.65 4.19
C GLU A 214 14.15 -25.62 4.41
N ALA A 215 14.07 -24.89 5.52
CA ALA A 215 15.22 -24.18 6.08
C ALA A 215 15.38 -24.53 7.56
N VAL A 216 15.27 -25.82 7.89
CA VAL A 216 15.98 -26.36 9.06
C VAL A 216 17.33 -26.82 8.53
N PRO A 217 18.44 -26.16 8.88
CA PRO A 217 19.76 -26.74 8.63
C PRO A 217 19.75 -28.08 9.35
N GLU A 218 19.87 -29.16 8.58
CA GLU A 218 20.18 -30.47 9.10
C GLU A 218 21.53 -30.31 9.84
N LEU A 219 21.45 -30.11 11.15
CA LEU A 219 22.62 -30.08 12.02
C LEU A 219 23.24 -31.46 11.88
N ALA A 220 24.32 -31.48 11.11
CA ALA A 220 25.12 -32.64 10.81
C ALA A 220 25.32 -33.47 12.07
N SER A 221 24.75 -34.68 12.06
CA SER A 221 25.24 -35.78 12.85
C SER A 221 26.68 -36.07 12.41
N ASN A 222 27.65 -35.69 13.25
CA ASN A 222 28.94 -36.34 13.42
C ASN A 222 29.46 -36.00 14.82
#